data_AF-A0AAQ0ZKX6-F1
#
_entry.id   AF-A0AAQ0ZKX6-F1
#
_cell.length_a   1.000
_cell.length_b   1.000
_cell.length_c   1.000
_cell.angle_alpha   90.00
_cell.angle_beta   90.00
_cell.angle_gamma   90.00
#
_symmetry.space_group_name_H-M   'P 1'
#
loop_
_entity.id
_entity.type
_entity.pdbx_description
1 polymer ?
#
loop_
_entity_poly.entity_id
_entity_poly.type
_entity_poly.pdbx_seq_one_letter_code
_entity_poly.pdbx_strand_id
1 'polypeptide(L)'
;MLITISEHLNNLPEIVFAASYILICIGSSVSFWVTNSSLNIGQRLFISCHGFLTLLVIGIPLLFFVSGWSISAFTNAFQVSCFLPMLSIIYSFFRHSGTKLLFWLYLLLVPAIMWAWFIGSMAVSGDWL
;
A
#
# COMPACT_ATOMS: atom_id res chain seq x y z
N MET A 1 14.84 -32.10 -0.81
CA MET A 1 13.41 -32.11 -0.39
C MET A 1 13.24 -31.62 1.05
N LEU A 2 13.93 -32.17 2.06
CA LEU A 2 13.88 -31.63 3.43
C LEU A 2 14.46 -30.21 3.57
N ILE A 3 15.53 -29.89 2.83
CA ILE A 3 16.13 -28.55 2.78
C ILE A 3 15.14 -27.52 2.23
N THR A 4 14.37 -27.89 1.20
CA THR A 4 13.37 -27.05 0.54
C THR A 4 12.14 -26.79 1.42
N ILE A 5 11.73 -27.78 2.22
CA ILE A 5 10.63 -27.62 3.20
C ILE A 5 11.07 -26.71 4.36
N SER A 6 12.32 -26.86 4.83
CA SER A 6 12.91 -25.98 5.86
C SER A 6 12.97 -24.52 5.42
N GLU A 7 13.45 -24.25 4.20
CA GLU A 7 13.48 -22.88 3.63
C GLU A 7 12.09 -22.27 3.46
N HIS A 8 11.09 -23.05 3.01
CA HIS A 8 9.71 -22.58 2.93
C HIS A 8 9.07 -22.32 4.30
N LEU A 9 9.39 -23.12 5.32
CA LEU A 9 8.91 -22.90 6.68
C LEU A 9 9.57 -21.65 7.32
N ASN A 10 10.83 -21.37 7.00
CA ASN A 10 11.53 -20.17 7.48
C ASN A 10 10.96 -18.88 6.89
N ASN A 11 10.48 -18.92 5.64
CA ASN A 11 9.87 -17.75 4.98
C ASN A 11 8.35 -17.63 5.19
N LEU A 12 7.74 -18.62 5.85
CA LEU A 12 6.28 -18.64 6.09
C LEU A 12 5.77 -17.37 6.79
N PRO A 13 6.43 -16.82 7.83
CA PRO A 13 5.99 -15.57 8.46
C PRO A 13 5.98 -14.38 7.48
N GLU A 14 6.98 -14.28 6.61
CA GLU A 14 7.10 -13.20 5.61
C GLU A 14 6.00 -13.30 4.55
N ILE A 15 5.73 -14.52 4.07
CA ILE A 15 4.66 -14.79 3.10
C ILE A 15 3.30 -14.45 3.70
N VAL A 16 3.04 -14.88 4.94
CA VAL A 16 1.78 -14.59 5.64
C VAL A 16 1.62 -13.08 5.86
N PHE A 17 2.69 -12.39 6.23
CA PHE A 17 2.68 -10.94 6.40
C PHE A 17 2.35 -10.23 5.07
N ALA A 18 3.05 -10.57 3.98
CA ALA A 18 2.81 -10.00 2.66
C ALA A 18 1.38 -10.28 2.15
N ALA A 19 0.91 -11.52 2.27
CA ALA A 19 -0.44 -11.91 1.85
C ALA A 19 -1.51 -11.16 2.67
N SER A 20 -1.34 -11.09 3.99
CA SER A 20 -2.26 -10.36 4.87
C SER A 20 -2.32 -8.89 4.50
N TYR A 21 -1.18 -8.29 4.18
CA TYR A 21 -1.09 -6.89 3.80
C TYR A 21 -1.75 -6.60 2.44
N ILE A 22 -1.53 -7.46 1.44
CA ILE A 22 -2.21 -7.40 0.14
C ILE A 22 -3.73 -7.47 0.33
N LEU A 23 -4.19 -8.43 1.16
CA LEU A 23 -5.62 -8.59 1.45
C LEU A 23 -6.21 -7.37 2.15
N ILE A 24 -5.49 -6.74 3.08
CA ILE A 24 -5.94 -5.48 3.73
C ILE A 24 -6.08 -4.36 2.71
N CYS A 25 -5.10 -4.19 1.81
CA CYS A 25 -5.11 -3.14 0.79
C CYS A 25 -6.25 -3.31 -0.23
N ILE A 26 -6.40 -4.52 -0.77
CA ILE A 26 -7.47 -4.84 -1.73
C ILE A 26 -8.82 -4.79 -1.02
N GLY A 27 -8.93 -5.42 0.15
CA GLY A 27 -10.15 -5.46 0.95
C GLY A 27 -10.64 -4.07 1.35
N SER A 28 -9.74 -3.16 1.73
CA SER A 28 -10.06 -1.76 1.95
C SER A 28 -10.62 -1.10 0.69
N SER A 29 -9.92 -1.26 -0.45
CA SER A 29 -10.35 -0.65 -1.72
C SER A 29 -11.75 -1.13 -2.14
N VAL A 30 -11.99 -2.44 -2.07
CA VAL A 30 -13.29 -3.06 -2.39
C VAL A 30 -14.37 -2.61 -1.41
N SER A 31 -14.08 -2.55 -0.11
CA SER A 31 -15.06 -2.14 0.90
C SER A 31 -15.52 -0.70 0.68
N PHE A 32 -14.59 0.22 0.40
CA PHE A 32 -14.92 1.60 0.07
C PHE A 32 -15.64 1.73 -1.27
N TRP A 33 -15.28 0.91 -2.26
CA TRP A 33 -16.00 0.87 -3.54
C TRP A 33 -17.46 0.46 -3.36
N VAL A 34 -17.73 -0.67 -2.70
CA VAL A 34 -19.07 -1.24 -2.56
C VAL A 34 -19.98 -0.33 -1.73
N THR A 35 -19.45 0.28 -0.68
CA THR A 35 -20.24 1.13 0.25
C THR A 35 -20.54 2.53 -0.27
N ASN A 36 -19.99 2.94 -1.42
CA ASN A 36 -20.18 4.29 -2.00
C ASN A 36 -20.83 4.24 -3.39
N SER A 37 -21.84 3.37 -3.56
CA SER A 37 -22.55 3.20 -4.84
C SER A 37 -23.36 4.43 -5.29
N SER A 38 -23.71 5.33 -4.37
CA SER A 38 -24.46 6.56 -4.64
C SER A 38 -23.60 7.69 -5.22
N LEU A 39 -22.27 7.59 -5.15
CA LEU A 39 -21.37 8.59 -5.68
C LEU A 39 -21.16 8.40 -7.18
N ASN A 40 -20.80 9.49 -7.87
CA ASN A 40 -20.39 9.37 -9.27
C ASN A 40 -19.10 8.56 -9.40
N ILE A 41 -18.85 8.04 -10.60
CA ILE A 41 -17.75 7.09 -10.84
C ILE A 41 -16.37 7.64 -10.44
N GLY A 42 -16.09 8.92 -10.73
CA GLY A 42 -14.80 9.54 -10.41
C GLY A 42 -14.58 9.68 -8.91
N GLN A 43 -15.61 10.11 -8.18
CA GLN A 43 -15.57 10.23 -6.72
C GLN A 43 -15.44 8.87 -6.06
N ARG A 44 -16.17 7.88 -6.58
CA ARG A 44 -16.12 6.50 -6.09
C ARG A 44 -14.74 5.89 -6.29
N LEU A 45 -14.14 6.09 -7.47
CA LEU A 45 -12.76 5.68 -7.74
C LEU A 45 -11.80 6.32 -6.75
N PHE A 46 -11.84 7.65 -6.61
CA PHE A 46 -10.90 8.37 -5.75
C PHE A 46 -11.03 8.02 -4.25
N ILE A 47 -12.23 7.68 -3.76
CA ILE A 47 -12.46 7.23 -2.38
C ILE A 47 -12.09 5.77 -2.16
N SER A 48 -12.02 4.97 -3.23
CA SER A 48 -11.75 3.54 -3.13
C SER A 48 -10.29 3.18 -3.44
N CYS A 49 -9.54 4.05 -4.12
CA CYS A 49 -8.22 3.68 -4.63
C CYS A 49 -7.11 3.72 -3.58
N HIS A 50 -7.31 4.28 -2.38
CA HIS A 50 -6.24 4.43 -1.37
C HIS A 50 -5.52 3.13 -1.04
N GLY A 51 -6.25 2.01 -0.90
CA GLY A 51 -5.64 0.73 -0.57
C GLY A 51 -4.77 0.20 -1.72
N PHE A 52 -5.27 0.30 -2.95
CA PHE A 52 -4.52 -0.07 -4.15
C PHE A 52 -3.30 0.85 -4.36
N LEU A 53 -3.44 2.16 -4.18
CA LEU A 53 -2.32 3.10 -4.25
C LEU A 53 -1.28 2.80 -3.18
N THR A 54 -1.71 2.46 -1.97
CA THR A 54 -0.83 2.04 -0.87
C THR A 54 -0.05 0.78 -1.26
N LEU A 55 -0.71 -0.19 -1.89
CA LEU A 55 -0.07 -1.41 -2.38
C LEU A 55 1.01 -1.09 -3.43
N LEU A 56 0.76 -0.15 -4.34
CA LEU A 56 1.74 0.24 -5.36
C LEU A 56 2.98 0.91 -4.76
N VAL A 57 2.80 1.85 -3.82
CA VAL A 57 3.94 2.55 -3.21
C VAL A 57 4.79 1.66 -2.29
N ILE A 58 4.29 0.49 -1.90
CA ILE A 58 5.07 -0.54 -1.20
C ILE A 58 5.68 -1.53 -2.19
N GLY A 59 4.89 -2.02 -3.13
CA GLY A 59 5.28 -3.07 -4.06
C GLY A 59 6.37 -2.63 -5.03
N ILE A 60 6.29 -1.42 -5.59
CA ILE A 60 7.27 -0.95 -6.58
C ILE A 60 8.68 -0.84 -5.99
N PRO A 61 8.91 -0.18 -4.84
CA PRO A 61 10.23 -0.17 -4.22
C PRO A 61 10.74 -1.55 -3.82
N LEU A 62 9.85 -2.44 -3.36
CA LEU A 62 10.23 -3.81 -3.03
C LEU A 62 10.72 -4.56 -4.28
N LEU A 63 10.07 -4.38 -5.42
CA LEU A 63 10.53 -4.94 -6.71
C LEU A 63 11.90 -4.41 -7.11
N PHE A 64 12.17 -3.12 -6.87
CA PHE A 64 13.48 -2.51 -7.15
C PHE A 64 14.56 -3.14 -6.26
N PHE A 65 14.26 -3.27 -4.96
CA PHE A 65 15.15 -3.90 -3.99
C PHE A 65 15.50 -5.35 -4.38
N VAL A 66 14.50 -6.20 -4.63
CA VAL A 66 14.76 -7.62 -4.97
C VAL A 66 15.42 -7.80 -6.33
N SER A 67 15.23 -6.84 -7.26
CA SER A 67 15.88 -6.86 -8.58
C SER A 67 17.30 -6.27 -8.54
N GLY A 68 17.72 -5.69 -7.42
CA GLY A 68 18.99 -4.97 -7.30
C GLY A 68 19.05 -3.70 -8.15
N TRP A 69 17.89 -3.14 -8.53
CA TRP A 69 17.81 -1.91 -9.30
C TRP A 69 17.70 -0.71 -8.36
N SER A 70 18.56 0.28 -8.54
CA SER A 70 18.45 1.58 -7.89
C SER A 70 18.52 2.70 -8.93
N ILE A 71 17.61 3.66 -8.80
CA ILE A 71 17.53 4.82 -9.70
C ILE A 71 17.23 6.05 -8.84
N SER A 72 18.29 6.65 -8.30
CA SER A 72 18.20 7.81 -7.40
C SER A 72 17.42 8.99 -7.98
N ALA A 73 17.41 9.15 -9.30
CA ALA A 73 16.60 10.16 -9.99
C ALA A 73 15.08 10.01 -9.74
N PHE A 74 14.59 8.81 -9.41
CA PHE A 74 13.18 8.57 -9.13
C PHE A 74 12.79 8.73 -7.66
N THR A 75 13.74 8.94 -6.74
CA THR A 75 13.45 9.04 -5.29
C THR A 75 12.45 10.16 -4.99
N ASN A 76 12.65 11.36 -5.55
CA ASN A 76 11.73 12.48 -5.34
C ASN A 76 10.33 12.19 -5.92
N ALA A 77 10.27 11.56 -7.11
CA ALA A 77 9.01 11.17 -7.72
C ALA A 77 8.27 10.12 -6.87
N PHE A 78 9.01 9.15 -6.33
CA PHE A 78 8.49 8.15 -5.40
C PHE A 78 7.93 8.79 -4.13
N GLN A 79 8.71 9.66 -3.46
CA GLN A 79 8.27 10.35 -2.25
C GLN A 79 6.99 11.18 -2.47
N VAL A 80 6.90 11.88 -3.60
CA VAL A 80 5.69 12.62 -3.98
C VAL A 80 4.52 11.65 -4.22
N SER A 81 4.76 10.49 -4.84
CA SER A 81 3.72 9.49 -5.07
C SER A 81 3.10 8.93 -3.79
N CYS A 82 3.85 8.87 -2.68
CA CYS A 82 3.33 8.47 -1.37
C CYS A 82 2.23 9.41 -0.84
N PHE A 83 2.14 10.65 -1.33
CA PHE A 83 1.05 11.55 -0.97
C PHE A 83 -0.27 11.19 -1.66
N LEU A 84 -0.26 10.49 -2.79
CA LEU A 84 -1.48 10.10 -3.51
C LEU A 84 -2.44 9.24 -2.66
N PRO A 85 -2.00 8.13 -2.02
CA PRO A 85 -2.89 7.39 -1.12
C PRO A 85 -3.35 8.25 0.08
N MET A 86 -2.51 9.15 0.59
CA MET A 86 -2.89 10.07 1.69
C MET A 86 -3.99 11.05 1.27
N LEU A 87 -3.89 11.65 0.08
CA LEU A 87 -4.94 12.54 -0.45
C LEU A 87 -6.26 11.80 -0.66
N SER A 88 -6.21 10.55 -1.13
CA SER A 88 -7.38 9.68 -1.26
C SER A 88 -8.02 9.38 0.11
N ILE A 89 -7.22 9.08 1.14
CA ILE A 89 -7.68 8.90 2.53
C ILE A 89 -8.29 10.20 3.10
N ILE A 90 -7.67 11.35 2.87
CA ILE A 90 -8.22 12.63 3.36
C ILE A 90 -9.56 12.91 2.70
N TYR A 91 -9.66 12.73 1.39
CA TYR A 91 -10.89 12.97 0.65
C TYR A 91 -12.04 12.04 1.07
N SER A 92 -11.74 10.77 1.38
CA SER A 92 -12.76 9.83 1.83
C SER A 92 -13.39 10.22 3.17
N PHE A 93 -12.68 10.89 4.09
CA PHE A 93 -13.28 11.39 5.33
C PHE A 93 -14.48 12.31 5.06
N PHE A 94 -14.39 13.14 4.03
CA PHE A 94 -15.43 14.12 3.69
C PHE A 94 -16.55 13.56 2.81
N ARG A 95 -16.28 12.52 2.02
CA ARG A 95 -17.18 12.07 0.96
C ARG A 95 -17.72 10.65 1.16
N HIS A 96 -17.14 9.88 2.08
CA HIS A 96 -17.61 8.54 2.39
C HIS A 96 -19.00 8.57 3.02
N SER A 97 -19.95 7.89 2.37
CA SER A 97 -21.37 7.81 2.73
C SER A 97 -21.75 6.55 3.51
N GLY A 98 -20.84 5.57 3.64
CA GLY A 98 -21.06 4.32 4.36
C GLY A 98 -20.74 4.39 5.85
N THR A 99 -20.57 3.20 6.47
CA THR A 99 -20.23 3.09 7.89
C THR A 99 -18.85 3.68 8.20
N LYS A 100 -18.80 4.56 9.20
CA LYS A 100 -17.55 5.19 9.67
C LYS A 100 -16.58 4.18 10.30
N LEU A 101 -17.02 2.96 10.60
CA LEU A 101 -16.14 1.87 11.02
C LEU A 101 -15.08 1.53 9.96
N LEU A 102 -15.33 1.78 8.67
CA LEU A 102 -14.32 1.54 7.64
C LEU A 102 -13.07 2.42 7.78
N PHE A 103 -13.15 3.56 8.49
CA PHE A 103 -12.00 4.41 8.75
C PHE A 103 -10.97 3.76 9.69
N TRP A 104 -11.34 2.72 10.45
CA TRP A 104 -10.38 1.93 11.22
C TRP A 104 -9.32 1.27 10.32
N LEU A 105 -9.64 0.98 9.05
CA LEU A 105 -8.67 0.47 8.09
C LEU A 105 -7.54 1.46 7.82
N TYR A 106 -7.73 2.76 8.07
CA TYR A 106 -6.68 3.76 7.93
C TYR A 106 -5.60 3.65 9.00
N LEU A 107 -5.89 3.06 10.17
CA LEU A 107 -4.86 2.74 11.16
C LEU A 107 -3.86 1.71 10.67
N LEU A 108 -4.22 0.91 9.66
CA LEU A 108 -3.31 -0.05 9.03
C LEU A 108 -2.62 0.56 7.81
N LEU A 109 -3.34 1.36 7.01
CA LEU A 109 -2.80 1.93 5.79
C LEU A 109 -1.82 3.09 6.04
N VAL A 110 -2.13 4.01 6.95
CA VAL A 110 -1.29 5.20 7.19
C VAL A 110 0.12 4.83 7.67
N PRO A 111 0.30 3.97 8.69
CA PRO A 111 1.65 3.55 9.08
C PRO A 111 2.42 2.87 7.97
N ALA A 112 1.72 2.13 7.09
CA ALA A 112 2.36 1.45 5.99
C ALA A 112 2.76 2.40 4.85
N ILE A 113 2.00 3.46 4.59
CA ILE A 113 2.41 4.55 3.69
C ILE A 113 3.63 5.27 4.27
N MET A 114 3.65 5.56 5.58
CA MET A 114 4.80 6.18 6.25
C MET A 114 6.04 5.29 6.16
N TRP A 115 5.86 3.98 6.37
CA TRP A 115 6.92 2.99 6.20
C TRP A 115 7.44 2.95 4.77
N ALA A 116 6.54 2.92 3.78
CA ALA A 116 6.88 2.97 2.36
C ALA A 116 7.65 4.24 2.01
N TRP A 117 7.22 5.39 2.52
CA TRP A 117 7.90 6.66 2.30
C TRP A 117 9.34 6.62 2.81
N PHE A 118 9.59 6.01 3.97
CA PHE A 118 10.93 5.91 4.53
C PHE A 118 11.77 4.79 3.87
N ILE A 119 11.36 3.52 4.03
CA ILE A 119 12.10 2.35 3.53
C ILE A 119 12.09 2.29 2.00
N GLY A 120 10.96 2.59 1.37
CA GLY A 120 10.85 2.59 -0.08
C GLY A 120 11.75 3.66 -0.72
N SER A 121 11.96 4.80 -0.05
CA SER A 121 12.91 5.81 -0.55
C SER A 121 14.35 5.29 -0.54
N MET A 122 14.75 4.56 0.51
CA MET A 122 16.06 3.89 0.57
C MET A 122 16.18 2.80 -0.49
N ALA A 123 15.13 2.01 -0.71
CA ALA A 123 15.10 0.99 -1.75
C ALA A 123 15.22 1.57 -3.17
N VAL A 124 14.52 2.67 -3.47
CA VAL A 124 14.57 3.33 -4.79
C VAL A 124 15.91 4.03 -5.03
N SER A 125 16.45 4.71 -4.01
CA SER A 125 17.74 5.41 -4.11
C SER A 125 18.93 4.46 -4.12
N GLY A 126 18.82 3.32 -3.44
CA GLY A 126 19.94 2.43 -3.12
C GLY A 126 20.72 2.87 -1.88
N ASP A 127 20.34 3.98 -1.25
CA ASP A 127 21.01 4.52 -0.06
C ASP A 127 20.43 3.86 1.20
N TRP A 128 20.88 2.62 1.43
CA TRP A 128 20.72 1.95 2.71
C TRP A 128 21.84 2.45 3.62
N LEU A 129 21.51 3.22 4.66
CA LEU A 129 22.41 3.82 5.67
C LEU A 129 23.82 3.22 5.75
#